data_AF-A0A7S2A2V6-F1
#
_entry.id   AF-A0A7S2A2V6-F1
#
_cell.length_a   1.000
_cell.length_b   1.000
_cell.length_c   1.000
_cell.angle_alpha   90.00
_cell.angle_beta   90.00
_cell.angle_gamma   90.00
#
_symmetry.space_group_name_H-M   'P 1'
#
loop_
_entity.id
_entity.type
_entity.pdbx_description
1 polymer ?
#
loop_
_entity_poly.entity_id
_entity_poly.type
_entity_poly.pdbx_seq_one_letter_code
_entity_poly.pdbx_strand_id
1 'polypeptide(L)'
;MERANAASGRDVDLYASGGYVRDLLLGRISPDLDLSLGLGRCRDADDAATVGDILAGRAMEEFRSLRPDLAISSVAVESGRSGAAERKGMDSARVKLTTIDGDLIEVDVLPTIGSEVYEEGDRIPKRDGRGTAEEDSARRDLTIGSMMLRVTKRKGRPERPSED
;
A
#
# COMPACT_ATOMS: atom_id res chain seq x y z
N MET A 1 -25.91 -4.59 20.24
CA MET A 1 -25.97 -5.19 18.89
C MET A 1 -24.60 -4.99 18.27
N GLU A 2 -23.71 -5.92 18.56
CA GLU A 2 -22.29 -5.89 18.22
C GLU A 2 -22.16 -6.19 16.72
N ARG A 3 -21.75 -5.20 15.93
CA ARG A 3 -21.48 -5.42 14.51
C ARG A 3 -20.19 -6.24 14.44
N ALA A 4 -20.38 -7.53 14.15
CA ALA A 4 -19.30 -8.45 13.82
C ALA A 4 -18.38 -7.78 12.79
N ASN A 5 -17.12 -7.61 13.20
CA ASN A 5 -16.05 -7.08 12.38
C ASN A 5 -15.70 -8.16 11.34
N ALA A 6 -16.48 -8.23 10.27
CA ALA A 6 -16.11 -9.01 9.11
C ALA A 6 -14.89 -8.31 8.50
N ALA A 7 -13.70 -8.83 8.78
CA ALA A 7 -12.53 -8.59 7.94
C ALA A 7 -12.95 -9.01 6.53
N SER A 8 -13.40 -8.05 5.73
CA SER A 8 -13.80 -8.31 4.36
C SER A 8 -12.55 -8.79 3.64
N GLY A 9 -12.47 -10.10 3.40
CA GLY A 9 -11.42 -10.76 2.61
C GLY A 9 -11.49 -10.32 1.15
N ARG A 10 -11.22 -9.04 0.91
CA ARG A 10 -11.18 -8.43 -0.41
C ARG A 10 -9.83 -8.80 -1.01
N ASP A 11 -9.86 -9.59 -2.08
CA ASP A 11 -8.70 -9.91 -2.88
C ASP A 11 -8.35 -8.68 -3.74
N VAL A 12 -7.51 -7.81 -3.18
CA VAL A 12 -7.00 -6.61 -3.84
C VAL A 12 -5.55 -6.84 -4.24
N ASP A 13 -5.18 -6.32 -5.40
CA ASP A 13 -3.79 -6.36 -5.81
C ASP A 13 -2.94 -5.44 -4.93
N LEU A 14 -1.71 -5.85 -4.65
CA LEU A 14 -0.72 -5.04 -3.94
C LEU A 14 0.48 -4.84 -4.87
N TYR A 15 0.96 -3.61 -4.96
CA TYR A 15 2.12 -3.24 -5.76
C TYR A 15 3.11 -2.46 -4.91
N ALA A 16 4.41 -2.77 -5.03
CA ALA A 16 5.45 -1.81 -4.69
C ALA A 16 5.64 -0.88 -5.89
N SER A 17 5.79 0.42 -5.68
CA SER A 17 5.81 1.39 -6.79
C SER A 17 6.91 2.45 -6.65
N GLY A 18 7.16 3.19 -7.72
CA GLY A 18 7.93 4.44 -7.65
C GLY A 18 9.43 4.25 -7.44
N GLY A 19 10.01 5.16 -6.64
CA GLY A 19 11.45 5.21 -6.38
C GLY A 19 12.01 3.92 -5.81
N TYR A 20 11.23 3.24 -4.96
CA TYR A 20 11.57 1.93 -4.42
C TYR A 20 11.93 0.91 -5.52
N VAL A 21 11.07 0.79 -6.54
CA VAL A 21 11.25 -0.20 -7.62
C VAL A 21 12.50 0.13 -8.44
N ARG A 22 12.71 1.42 -8.75
CA ARG A 22 13.92 1.87 -9.44
C ARG A 22 15.18 1.52 -8.65
N ASP A 23 15.21 1.84 -7.36
CA ASP A 23 16.39 1.64 -6.53
C ASP A 23 16.68 0.15 -6.33
N LEU A 24 15.63 -0.67 -6.15
CA LEU A 24 15.73 -2.13 -6.10
C LEU A 24 16.37 -2.70 -7.37
N LEU A 25 15.93 -2.25 -8.56
CA LEU A 25 16.49 -2.69 -9.84
C LEU A 25 17.95 -2.24 -10.05
N LEU A 26 18.37 -1.17 -9.36
CA LEU A 26 19.76 -0.70 -9.34
C LEU A 26 20.61 -1.38 -8.25
N GLY A 27 20.04 -2.31 -7.47
CA GLY A 27 20.72 -2.96 -6.35
C GLY A 27 21.02 -2.02 -5.18
N ARG A 28 20.23 -0.95 -5.02
CA ARG A 28 20.37 0.03 -3.93
C ARG A 28 19.31 -0.21 -2.87
N ILE A 29 19.65 0.12 -1.63
CA ILE A 29 18.68 0.19 -0.54
C ILE A 29 17.89 1.49 -0.71
N SER A 30 16.58 1.38 -0.87
CA SER A 30 15.70 2.54 -0.89
C SER A 30 15.23 2.84 0.55
N PRO A 31 15.31 4.10 1.01
CA PRO A 31 14.82 4.49 2.32
C PRO A 31 13.29 4.58 2.39
N ASP A 32 12.63 4.71 1.23
CA ASP A 32 11.20 4.96 1.11
C ASP A 32 10.51 3.76 0.44
N LEU A 33 9.48 3.20 1.08
CA LEU A 33 8.66 2.13 0.52
C LEU A 33 7.23 2.62 0.25
N ASP A 34 6.89 2.75 -1.03
CA ASP A 34 5.54 3.06 -1.49
C ASP A 34 4.81 1.80 -1.91
N LEU A 35 3.66 1.55 -1.30
CA LEU A 35 2.71 0.50 -1.65
C LEU A 35 1.45 1.08 -2.28
N SER A 36 0.99 0.46 -3.36
CA SER A 36 -0.26 0.78 -4.03
C SER A 36 -1.23 -0.39 -3.95
N LEU A 37 -2.44 -0.13 -3.44
CA LEU A 37 -3.56 -1.08 -3.42
C LEU A 37 -4.40 -0.91 -4.69
N GLY A 38 -4.56 -2.00 -5.43
CA GLY A 38 -5.39 -2.09 -6.63
C GLY A 38 -6.88 -2.04 -6.30
N LEU A 39 -7.38 -0.86 -5.93
CA LEU A 39 -8.79 -0.64 -5.57
C LEU A 39 -9.67 -0.31 -6.79
N GLY A 40 -9.16 -0.46 -8.00
CA GLY A 40 -9.91 -0.26 -9.24
C GLY A 40 -11.13 -1.18 -9.39
N ARG A 41 -11.18 -2.31 -8.66
CA ARG A 41 -12.38 -3.18 -8.61
C ARG A 41 -13.41 -2.76 -7.56
N CYS A 42 -13.05 -1.79 -6.71
CA CYS A 42 -13.90 -1.21 -5.67
C CYS A 42 -14.28 0.24 -6.04
N ARG A 43 -14.52 0.50 -7.33
CA ARG A 43 -14.84 1.83 -7.89
C ARG A 43 -16.28 2.27 -7.58
N ASP A 44 -17.18 1.33 -7.36
CA ASP A 44 -18.60 1.62 -7.16
C ASP A 44 -18.85 2.20 -5.75
N ALA A 45 -19.68 3.23 -5.68
CA ALA A 45 -19.89 4.04 -4.47
C ALA A 45 -20.39 3.23 -3.25
N ASP A 46 -21.06 2.10 -3.49
CA ASP A 46 -21.61 1.22 -2.45
C ASP A 46 -20.58 0.20 -1.90
N ASP A 47 -19.41 0.05 -2.54
CA ASP A 47 -18.31 -0.85 -2.14
C ASP A 47 -16.94 -0.14 -2.08
N ALA A 48 -16.95 1.18 -1.88
CA ALA A 48 -15.76 2.01 -1.88
C ALA A 48 -14.88 1.74 -0.63
N ALA A 49 -14.03 0.72 -0.70
CA ALA A 49 -12.99 0.47 0.28
C ALA A 49 -12.02 1.66 0.33
N THR A 50 -11.66 2.11 1.52
CA THR A 50 -10.52 3.02 1.71
C THR A 50 -9.27 2.24 2.11
N VAL A 51 -8.09 2.82 1.86
CA VAL A 51 -6.82 2.32 2.40
C VAL A 51 -6.92 2.20 3.92
N GLY A 52 -7.54 3.19 4.55
CA GLY A 52 -7.82 3.19 5.98
C GLY A 52 -8.62 1.97 6.43
N ASP A 53 -9.71 1.62 5.72
CA ASP A 53 -10.55 0.46 6.07
C ASP A 53 -9.80 -0.87 5.94
N ILE A 54 -8.94 -0.99 4.93
CA ILE A 54 -8.14 -2.21 4.68
C ILE A 54 -7.07 -2.40 5.76
N LEU A 55 -6.48 -1.31 6.23
CA LEU A 55 -5.44 -1.32 7.27
C LEU A 55 -6.00 -1.23 8.69
N ALA A 56 -7.30 -0.95 8.84
CA ALA A 56 -7.93 -0.81 10.13
C ALA A 56 -7.98 -2.15 10.90
N GLY A 57 -7.99 -2.04 12.22
CA GLY A 57 -8.15 -3.17 13.12
C GLY A 57 -6.84 -3.75 13.63
N ARG A 58 -6.88 -5.00 14.09
CA ARG A 58 -5.76 -5.66 14.77
C ARG A 58 -4.98 -6.63 13.89
N ALA A 59 -5.36 -6.79 12.63
CA ALA A 59 -4.76 -7.80 11.73
C ALA A 59 -3.24 -7.65 11.60
N MET A 60 -2.71 -6.41 11.53
CA MET A 60 -1.26 -6.18 11.46
C MET A 60 -0.55 -6.55 12.77
N GLU A 61 -1.14 -6.21 13.92
CA GLU A 61 -0.60 -6.54 15.24
C GLU A 61 -0.67 -8.06 15.51
N GLU A 62 -1.76 -8.70 15.08
CA GLU A 62 -1.93 -10.16 15.13
C GLU A 62 -0.92 -10.86 14.21
N PHE A 63 -0.73 -10.38 12.97
CA PHE A 63 0.26 -10.94 12.05
C PHE A 63 1.69 -10.80 12.59
N ARG A 64 2.02 -9.64 13.16
CA ARG A 64 3.29 -9.41 13.88
C ARG A 64 3.47 -10.47 14.98
N SER A 65 2.46 -10.67 15.82
CA SER A 65 2.51 -11.64 16.93
C SER A 65 2.71 -13.08 16.43
N LEU A 66 2.18 -13.41 15.25
CA LEU A 66 2.35 -14.71 14.60
C LEU A 66 3.70 -14.86 13.87
N ARG A 67 4.44 -13.78 13.67
CA ARG A 67 5.69 -13.74 12.90
C ARG A 67 6.81 -13.02 13.67
N PRO A 68 7.21 -13.54 14.84
CA PRO A 68 8.31 -12.96 15.62
C PRO A 68 9.64 -12.94 14.84
N ASP A 69 9.79 -13.81 13.82
CA ASP A 69 10.93 -13.85 12.92
C ASP A 69 11.11 -12.58 12.07
N LEU A 70 10.07 -11.75 11.93
CA LEU A 70 10.17 -10.46 11.25
C LEU A 70 10.80 -9.36 12.12
N ALA A 71 11.08 -9.64 13.39
CA ALA A 71 11.76 -8.73 14.31
C ALA A 71 11.09 -7.34 14.45
N ILE A 72 9.76 -7.28 14.36
CA ILE A 72 8.96 -6.05 14.54
C ILE A 72 8.48 -5.94 15.99
N SER A 73 8.76 -4.81 16.63
CA SER A 73 8.43 -4.46 18.03
C SER A 73 7.17 -3.62 18.20
N SER A 74 6.71 -2.93 17.14
CA SER A 74 5.41 -2.25 17.13
C SER A 74 4.94 -1.94 15.72
N VAL A 75 3.63 -1.78 15.56
CA VAL A 75 2.98 -1.30 14.33
C VAL A 75 2.09 -0.12 14.67
N ALA A 76 2.22 0.98 13.93
CA ALA A 76 1.30 2.11 13.99
C ALA A 76 0.81 2.46 12.60
N VAL A 77 -0.48 2.76 12.47
CA VAL A 77 -1.11 3.18 11.21
C VAL A 77 -1.65 4.58 11.36
N GLU A 78 -1.07 5.52 10.62
CA GLU A 78 -1.50 6.90 10.53
C GLU A 78 -2.31 7.04 9.24
N SER A 79 -3.63 6.87 9.33
CA SER A 79 -4.51 7.15 8.19
C SER A 79 -4.57 8.65 7.93
N GLY A 80 -4.49 9.04 6.66
CA GLY A 80 -4.57 10.41 6.19
C GLY A 80 -5.97 11.01 6.36
N ARG A 81 -6.38 11.22 7.60
CA ARG A 81 -7.40 12.21 8.00
C ARG A 81 -6.79 13.31 8.87
N SER A 82 -5.48 13.52 8.81
CA SER A 82 -4.80 14.62 9.51
C SER A 82 -3.95 15.47 8.54
N GLY A 83 -4.46 16.66 8.24
CA GLY A 83 -3.68 17.81 7.78
C GLY A 83 -3.28 17.83 6.30
N ALA A 84 -2.23 17.10 5.91
CA ALA A 84 -1.61 17.23 4.59
C ALA A 84 -2.27 16.37 3.49
N ALA A 85 -2.75 15.17 3.84
CA ALA A 85 -3.53 14.30 2.96
C ALA A 85 -4.96 14.82 2.76
N GLU A 86 -5.53 15.45 3.80
CA GLU A 86 -6.85 16.08 3.79
C GLU A 86 -6.93 17.26 2.80
N ARG A 87 -5.87 18.09 2.75
CA ARG A 87 -5.73 19.17 1.74
C ARG A 87 -5.60 18.67 0.30
N LYS A 88 -5.21 17.40 0.10
CA LYS A 88 -5.01 16.77 -1.21
C LYS A 88 -6.13 15.79 -1.60
N GLY A 89 -7.14 15.61 -0.75
CA GLY A 89 -8.26 14.69 -0.98
C GLY A 89 -7.84 13.24 -1.23
N MET A 90 -6.67 12.82 -0.74
CA MET A 90 -6.06 11.55 -1.11
C MET A 90 -6.27 10.52 0.01
N ASP A 91 -6.98 9.44 -0.32
CA ASP A 91 -7.10 8.29 0.56
C ASP A 91 -5.74 7.58 0.63
N SER A 92 -4.99 7.80 1.69
CA SER A 92 -3.67 7.22 1.92
C SER A 92 -3.45 6.98 3.40
N ALA A 93 -2.57 6.05 3.74
CA ALA A 93 -2.13 5.83 5.12
C ALA A 93 -0.62 5.64 5.17
N ARG A 94 -0.02 6.07 6.27
CA ARG A 94 1.38 5.79 6.59
C ARG A 94 1.44 4.72 7.65
N VAL A 95 2.11 3.62 7.36
CA VAL A 95 2.39 2.55 8.32
C VAL A 95 3.81 2.74 8.85
N LYS A 96 3.94 2.72 10.17
CA LYS A 96 5.22 2.79 10.88
C LYS A 96 5.47 1.45 11.55
N LEU A 97 6.55 0.80 11.19
CA LEU A 97 7.00 -0.46 11.78
C LEU A 97 8.30 -0.17 12.54
N THR A 98 8.29 -0.37 13.87
CA THR A 98 9.53 -0.29 14.65
C THR A 98 10.09 -1.69 14.81
N THR A 99 11.39 -1.88 14.57
CA THR A 99 12.06 -3.17 14.79
C THR A 99 12.39 -3.37 16.28
N ILE A 100 12.76 -4.58 16.68
CA ILE A 100 13.25 -4.85 18.04
C ILE A 100 14.53 -4.10 18.37
N ASP A 101 15.33 -3.75 17.35
CA ASP A 101 16.58 -3.00 17.50
C ASP A 101 16.36 -1.48 17.52
N GLY A 102 15.12 -1.03 17.31
CA GLY A 102 14.71 0.37 17.38
C GLY A 102 14.70 1.10 16.05
N ASP A 103 15.00 0.43 14.93
CA ASP A 103 14.91 1.01 13.60
C ASP A 103 13.45 1.27 13.22
N LEU A 104 13.20 2.37 12.52
CA LEU A 104 11.89 2.75 12.01
C LEU A 104 11.83 2.50 10.50
N ILE A 105 10.84 1.71 10.07
CA ILE A 105 10.49 1.52 8.67
C ILE A 105 9.16 2.23 8.43
N GLU A 106 9.17 3.23 7.55
CA GLU A 106 7.98 3.94 7.12
C GLU A 106 7.51 3.39 5.77
N VAL A 107 6.21 3.11 5.67
CA VAL A 107 5.58 2.59 4.47
C VAL A 107 4.38 3.45 4.12
N ASP A 108 4.43 4.10 2.96
CA ASP A 108 3.29 4.84 2.44
C ASP A 108 2.39 3.91 1.66
N VAL A 109 1.11 3.88 2.02
CA VAL A 109 0.10 3.05 1.38
C VAL A 109 -0.92 3.95 0.71
N LEU A 110 -1.06 3.80 -0.60
CA LEU A 110 -1.96 4.56 -1.45
C LEU A 110 -2.84 3.60 -2.26
N PRO A 111 -3.98 4.02 -2.80
CA PRO A 111 -4.63 3.33 -3.90
C PRO A 111 -3.82 3.49 -5.19
N THR A 112 -4.07 2.62 -6.16
CA THR A 112 -3.86 2.97 -7.57
C THR A 112 -4.81 4.12 -7.95
N ILE A 113 -4.27 5.17 -8.58
CA ILE A 113 -5.03 6.35 -8.99
C ILE A 113 -5.33 6.25 -10.49
N GLY A 114 -6.56 6.64 -10.87
CA GLY A 114 -7.01 6.63 -12.25
C GLY A 114 -6.46 7.80 -13.06
N SER A 115 -7.21 8.17 -14.10
CA SER A 115 -6.87 9.33 -14.93
C SER A 115 -6.87 10.63 -14.14
N GLU A 116 -5.85 11.45 -14.39
CA GLU A 116 -5.72 12.81 -13.86
C GLU A 116 -6.17 13.82 -14.93
N VAL A 117 -7.06 14.74 -14.54
CA VAL A 117 -7.52 15.84 -15.39
C VAL A 117 -6.90 17.13 -14.88
N TYR A 118 -6.12 17.79 -15.72
CA TYR A 118 -5.47 19.06 -15.41
C TYR A 118 -6.26 20.20 -16.02
N GLU A 119 -6.56 21.22 -15.22
CA GLU A 119 -7.13 22.47 -15.73
C GLU A 119 -6.01 23.37 -16.25
N GLU A 120 -6.32 24.22 -17.22
CA GLU A 120 -5.35 25.14 -17.80
C GLU A 120 -4.80 26.09 -16.73
N GLY A 121 -3.48 26.06 -16.53
CA GLY A 121 -2.79 26.88 -15.53
C GLY A 121 -2.73 26.26 -14.13
N ASP A 122 -3.37 25.10 -13.89
CA ASP A 122 -3.26 24.37 -12.62
C ASP A 122 -2.29 23.18 -12.74
N ARG A 123 -1.39 23.06 -11.77
CA ARG A 123 -0.45 21.94 -11.65
C ARG A 123 -0.98 20.82 -10.76
N ILE A 124 -2.11 21.04 -10.11
CA ILE A 124 -2.77 20.06 -9.24
C ILE A 124 -3.91 19.42 -10.05
N PRO A 125 -3.82 18.13 -10.39
CA PRO A 125 -4.88 17.48 -11.15
C PRO A 125 -6.11 17.23 -10.28
N LYS A 126 -7.27 17.26 -10.93
CA LYS A 126 -8.46 16.57 -10.45
C LYS A 126 -8.26 15.08 -10.71
N ARG A 127 -8.41 14.27 -9.66
CA ARG A 127 -8.24 12.82 -9.73
C ARG A 127 -9.62 12.18 -9.87
N ASP A 128 -9.89 11.65 -11.06
CA ASP A 128 -11.13 10.91 -11.31
C ASP A 128 -10.96 9.47 -10.79
N GLY A 129 -11.09 9.31 -9.48
CA GLY A 129 -11.31 8.00 -8.83
C GLY A 129 -10.13 7.01 -8.78
N ARG A 130 -10.48 5.76 -8.46
CA ARG A 130 -9.52 4.63 -8.34
C ARG A 130 -9.11 4.13 -9.71
N GLY A 131 -7.82 3.90 -9.93
CA GLY A 131 -7.25 3.45 -11.21
C GLY A 131 -6.92 1.97 -11.26
N THR A 132 -6.58 1.47 -12.45
CA THR A 132 -5.78 0.25 -12.60
C THR A 132 -4.30 0.56 -12.33
N ALA A 133 -3.46 -0.46 -12.25
CA ALA A 133 -2.00 -0.26 -12.10
C ALA A 133 -1.41 0.43 -13.35
N GLU A 134 -1.91 0.11 -14.53
CA GLU A 134 -1.50 0.71 -15.79
C GLU A 134 -1.85 2.21 -15.85
N GLU A 135 -3.05 2.58 -15.40
CA GLU A 135 -3.47 3.99 -15.29
C GLU A 135 -2.60 4.76 -14.28
N ASP A 136 -2.33 4.18 -13.10
CA ASP A 136 -1.47 4.79 -12.08
C ASP A 136 -0.01 4.94 -12.53
N SER A 137 0.49 3.98 -13.32
CA SER A 137 1.81 4.05 -13.94
C SER A 137 1.85 5.15 -15.01
N ALA A 138 0.84 5.22 -15.89
CA ALA A 138 0.83 6.10 -17.05
C ALA A 138 0.78 7.59 -16.70
N ARG A 139 0.22 7.96 -15.54
CA ARG A 139 0.16 9.35 -15.06
C ARG A 139 1.46 9.86 -14.43
N ARG A 140 2.45 8.99 -14.17
CA ARG A 140 3.71 9.36 -13.52
C ARG A 140 4.62 10.10 -14.51
N ASP A 141 5.46 10.97 -13.96
CA ASP A 141 6.30 11.90 -14.71
C ASP A 141 7.45 11.24 -15.50
N LEU A 142 8.13 10.27 -14.88
CA LEU A 142 9.30 9.61 -15.43
C LEU A 142 9.07 8.10 -15.57
N THR A 143 9.50 7.52 -16.69
CA THR A 143 9.38 6.07 -16.97
C THR A 143 10.08 5.21 -15.92
N ILE A 144 11.23 5.66 -15.41
CA ILE A 144 11.94 4.96 -14.32
C ILE A 144 11.20 5.07 -12.98
N GLY A 145 10.35 6.09 -12.80
CA GLY A 145 9.50 6.27 -11.63
C GLY A 145 8.10 5.64 -11.80
N SER A 146 7.77 5.17 -13.01
CA SER A 146 6.46 4.60 -13.32
C SER A 146 6.39 3.08 -13.12
N MET A 147 7.50 2.43 -12.78
CA MET A 147 7.53 0.98 -12.60
C MET A 147 6.75 0.56 -11.34
N MET A 148 6.05 -0.57 -11.46
CA MET A 148 5.32 -1.21 -10.37
C MET A 148 5.66 -2.70 -10.33
N LEU A 149 5.86 -3.25 -9.13
CA LEU A 149 6.08 -4.67 -8.90
C LEU A 149 4.90 -5.24 -8.11
N ARG A 150 4.18 -6.20 -8.70
CA ARG A 150 3.10 -6.89 -8.01
C ARG A 150 3.66 -7.76 -6.89
N VAL A 151 3.22 -7.51 -5.67
CA VAL A 151 3.57 -8.29 -4.48
C VAL A 151 2.62 -9.47 -4.39
N THR A 152 3.17 -10.68 -4.34
CA THR A 152 2.38 -11.90 -4.22
C THR A 152 2.81 -12.67 -2.97
N LYS A 153 1.83 -13.27 -2.27
CA LYS A 153 2.15 -14.21 -1.21
C LYS A 153 2.78 -15.43 -1.86
N ARG A 154 3.98 -15.79 -1.40
CA ARG A 154 4.66 -17.03 -1.82
C ARG A 154 3.73 -18.21 -1.52
N LYS A 155 3.27 -18.93 -2.54
CA LYS A 155 2.62 -20.24 -2.35
C LYS A 155 3.61 -21.13 -1.60
N GLY A 156 3.12 -21.82 -0.56
CA GLY A 156 3.94 -22.54 0.42
C GLY A 156 5.10 -23.29 -0.24
N ARG A 157 6.30 -23.15 0.32
CA ARG A 157 7.44 -24.00 -0.03
C ARG A 157 7.00 -25.46 0.22
N PRO A 158 7.14 -26.40 -0.73
CA PRO A 158 6.97 -27.81 -0.39
C PRO A 158 7.96 -28.13 0.73
N GLU A 159 7.49 -28.83 1.77
CA GLU A 159 8.34 -29.34 2.85
C GLU A 159 9.51 -30.08 2.20
N ARG A 160 10.74 -29.76 2.62
CA ARG A 160 11.88 -30.58 2.20
C ARG A 160 11.62 -31.99 2.73
N PRO A 161 11.68 -33.05 1.91
CA PRO A 161 11.63 -34.40 2.43
C PRO A 161 12.74 -34.54 3.48
N SER A 162 12.40 -35.16 4.61
CA SER A 162 13.40 -35.58 5.59
C SER A 162 14.41 -36.46 4.86
N GLU A 163 15.69 -36.10 4.98
CA GLU A 163 16.76 -37.03 4.64
C GLU A 163 16.78 -38.06 5.77
N ASP A 164 16.16 -39.22 5.50
CA ASP A 164 16.37 -40.47 6.23
C ASP A 164 17.71 -41.09 5.79
#